data_AF-A0A7C4Y8S7-F1
#
_entry.id   AF-A0A7C4Y8S7-F1
#
_cell.length_a   1.000
_cell.length_b   1.000
_cell.length_c   1.000
_cell.angle_alpha   90.00
_cell.angle_beta   90.00
_cell.angle_gamma   90.00
#
_symmetry.space_group_name_H-M   'P 1'
#
loop_
_entity.id
_entity.type
_entity.pdbx_description
1 polymer ?
#
loop_
_entity_poly.entity_id
_entity_poly.type
_entity_poly.pdbx_seq_one_letter_code
_entity_poly.pdbx_strand_id
1 'polypeptide(L)'
;MRCAHRRPLRLLVSRVSAKAPFTRRRRRCFAPSMMRSSRSASESPKRRCRHSECGKRCERRRIIRENFVIRYRRTFAEQQRNFETSFHMSQRAPRDLNELPLSQPRYLGKDTTRIEDATLLTGRAEFGDNVAFPGMLFAAILRSPHAHARIKKIDISKAQALVGVAAIVTGEEAKAWSEPVPGFPAGWAGHCLAVDKVRFVGDPVAAVAATSRYVAEDALDLIDVEYEVLPAVVDPLKALEPDSPIIWEHQGTNLIYHRVFTFGPVDEAFARADVVVKDDFRWLRASGNPIETCNCIV
;
A
#
# COMPACT_ATOMS: atom_id res chain seq x y z
N MET A 1 7.58 22.50 31.73
CA MET A 1 8.14 21.85 32.93
C MET A 1 8.05 20.34 32.77
N ARG A 2 9.18 19.65 33.00
CA ARG A 2 9.41 18.19 33.11
C ARG A 2 9.23 17.31 31.86
N CYS A 3 10.32 17.20 31.09
CA CYS A 3 10.69 15.99 30.35
C CYS A 3 10.94 14.84 31.35
N ALA A 4 10.36 13.67 31.11
CA ALA A 4 10.72 12.43 31.78
C ALA A 4 11.27 11.44 30.74
N HIS A 5 12.58 11.21 30.79
CA HIS A 5 13.28 10.13 30.09
C HIS A 5 12.69 8.77 30.45
N ARG A 6 12.21 8.02 29.44
CA ARG A 6 12.02 6.56 29.56
C ARG A 6 13.11 5.83 28.77
N ARG A 7 13.81 4.95 29.48
CA ARG A 7 14.92 4.10 28.99
C ARG A 7 14.43 3.10 27.93
N PRO A 8 15.29 2.67 26.99
CA PRO A 8 14.95 1.58 26.08
C PRO A 8 15.00 0.24 26.82
N LEU A 9 13.88 -0.50 26.80
CA LEU A 9 13.81 -1.88 27.26
C LEU A 9 14.31 -2.81 26.15
N ARG A 10 15.27 -3.68 26.52
CA ARG A 10 15.94 -4.64 25.64
C ARG A 10 14.94 -5.68 25.11
N LEU A 11 14.92 -5.87 23.79
CA LEU A 11 14.40 -7.08 23.14
C LEU A 11 15.11 -8.32 23.71
N LEU A 12 14.33 -9.28 24.22
CA LEU A 12 14.77 -10.65 24.43
C LEU A 12 14.78 -11.37 23.06
N VAL A 13 15.83 -11.15 22.29
CA VAL A 13 16.17 -12.00 21.14
C VAL A 13 16.90 -13.23 21.69
N SER A 14 16.30 -14.41 21.59
CA SER A 14 16.98 -15.67 21.86
C SER A 14 18.15 -15.85 20.88
N ARG A 15 19.36 -15.58 21.35
CA ARG A 15 20.61 -15.77 20.58
C ARG A 15 20.89 -17.26 20.44
N VAL A 16 20.72 -17.81 19.23
CA VAL A 16 21.40 -19.04 18.83
C VAL A 16 22.87 -18.68 18.60
N SER A 17 23.73 -19.14 19.51
CA SER A 17 25.18 -18.93 19.46
C SER A 17 25.80 -19.81 18.37
N ALA A 18 26.36 -19.20 17.33
CA ALA A 18 27.20 -19.88 16.35
C ALA A 18 28.64 -19.37 16.46
N LYS A 19 29.50 -20.11 17.15
CA LYS A 19 30.96 -20.03 17.04
C LYS A 19 31.61 -21.38 17.38
N ALA A 20 32.16 -22.06 16.37
CA ALA A 20 33.42 -22.83 16.44
C ALA A 20 33.73 -23.48 15.07
N PRO A 21 35.01 -23.76 14.75
CA PRO A 21 35.51 -23.64 13.39
C PRO A 21 35.74 -24.95 12.63
N PHE A 22 35.95 -24.74 11.32
CA PHE A 22 36.46 -25.60 10.27
C PHE A 22 37.47 -26.68 10.73
N THR A 23 37.16 -27.97 10.49
CA THR A 23 38.18 -29.03 10.34
C THR A 23 37.84 -29.97 9.18
N ARG A 24 38.75 -30.05 8.21
CA ARG A 24 38.77 -31.05 7.13
C ARG A 24 39.00 -32.44 7.75
N ARG A 25 38.11 -33.40 7.51
CA ARG A 25 38.44 -34.83 7.62
C ARG A 25 38.03 -35.59 6.35
N ARG A 26 39.04 -36.13 5.67
CA ARG A 26 38.92 -37.16 4.63
C ARG A 26 38.29 -38.40 5.26
N ARG A 27 37.28 -39.00 4.63
CA ARG A 27 36.89 -40.39 4.90
C ARG A 27 37.09 -41.23 3.65
N ARG A 28 37.84 -42.32 3.84
CA ARG A 28 38.15 -43.38 2.89
C ARG A 28 36.93 -44.27 2.68
N CYS A 29 36.87 -44.84 1.49
CA CYS A 29 35.96 -45.88 1.03
C CYS A 29 36.05 -47.15 1.89
N PHE A 30 34.91 -47.83 2.07
CA PHE A 30 34.82 -49.28 2.24
C PHE A 30 33.50 -49.77 1.64
N ALA A 31 33.57 -50.81 0.81
CA ALA A 31 32.45 -51.58 0.27
C ALA A 31 32.31 -52.90 1.05
N PRO A 32 31.14 -53.59 1.00
CA PRO A 32 31.12 -54.89 0.32
C PRO A 32 29.81 -55.32 -0.41
N SER A 33 30.03 -56.04 -1.53
CA SER A 33 29.34 -57.21 -2.17
C SER A 33 27.81 -57.37 -2.37
N MET A 34 27.43 -57.29 -3.65
CA MET A 34 26.56 -58.12 -4.55
C MET A 34 25.56 -59.19 -4.06
N MET A 35 24.31 -59.14 -4.59
CA MET A 35 23.69 -60.04 -5.62
C MET A 35 22.25 -59.54 -5.94
N ARG A 36 21.93 -58.95 -7.11
CA ARG A 36 21.48 -59.48 -8.44
C ARG A 36 19.95 -59.56 -8.67
N SER A 37 19.41 -58.68 -9.53
CA SER A 37 18.56 -58.94 -10.73
C SER A 37 18.26 -57.57 -11.39
N SER A 38 18.88 -57.16 -12.51
CA SER A 38 18.79 -57.49 -13.94
C SER A 38 17.64 -56.81 -14.73
N ARG A 39 18.06 -55.85 -15.60
CA ARG A 39 17.48 -55.28 -16.84
C ARG A 39 17.32 -53.75 -16.75
N SER A 40 18.37 -52.94 -16.98
CA SER A 40 19.05 -52.53 -18.24
C SER A 40 18.44 -51.28 -18.90
N ALA A 41 19.07 -50.13 -18.68
CA ALA A 41 19.29 -49.09 -19.69
C ALA A 41 20.49 -48.23 -19.24
N SER A 42 21.49 -48.18 -20.11
CA SER A 42 22.85 -47.65 -19.97
C SER A 42 22.97 -46.21 -19.46
N GLU A 43 23.80 -46.01 -18.42
CA GLU A 43 24.40 -44.73 -18.04
C GLU A 43 25.50 -44.32 -19.04
N SER A 44 25.36 -43.13 -19.62
CA SER A 44 26.39 -42.46 -20.41
C SER A 44 27.41 -41.72 -19.52
N PRO A 45 28.67 -41.56 -19.95
CA PRO A 45 29.76 -41.14 -19.08
C PRO A 45 29.77 -39.63 -18.80
N LYS A 46 30.25 -39.25 -17.61
CA LYS A 46 30.60 -37.88 -17.20
C LYS A 46 31.53 -37.24 -18.24
N ARG A 47 30.97 -36.45 -19.16
CA ARG A 47 31.75 -35.58 -20.04
C ARG A 47 32.20 -34.35 -19.25
N ARG A 48 33.52 -34.24 -19.05
CA ARG A 48 34.20 -32.97 -18.78
C ARG A 48 33.74 -31.96 -19.84
N CYS A 49 33.17 -30.85 -19.40
CA CYS A 49 32.83 -29.75 -20.27
C CYS A 49 34.14 -29.10 -20.77
N ARG A 50 34.60 -29.51 -21.97
CA ARG A 50 35.64 -28.80 -22.73
C ARG A 50 34.95 -27.80 -23.65
N HIS A 51 34.46 -26.68 -23.13
CA HIS A 51 34.06 -25.55 -23.96
C HIS A 51 34.67 -24.28 -23.36
N SER A 52 35.62 -23.70 -24.09
CA SER A 52 36.27 -22.40 -23.84
C SER A 52 35.32 -21.20 -23.96
N GLU A 53 34.00 -21.42 -23.97
CA GLU A 53 32.97 -20.39 -24.09
C GLU A 53 32.18 -20.14 -22.80
N CYS A 54 32.42 -20.91 -21.73
CA CYS A 54 31.70 -20.74 -20.46
C CYS A 54 32.16 -19.50 -19.67
N GLY A 55 33.35 -18.94 -19.95
CA GLY A 55 33.82 -17.69 -19.34
C GLY A 55 33.16 -16.43 -19.93
N LYS A 56 32.86 -16.43 -21.24
CA LYS A 56 32.40 -15.22 -21.96
C LYS A 56 30.94 -14.85 -21.68
N ARG A 57 30.11 -15.80 -21.22
CA ARG A 57 28.70 -15.56 -20.86
C ARG A 57 28.53 -14.94 -19.46
N CYS A 58 29.45 -15.23 -18.54
CA CYS A 58 29.41 -14.68 -17.18
C CYS A 58 29.97 -13.24 -17.13
N GLU A 59 30.93 -12.92 -18.00
CA GLU A 59 31.52 -11.58 -18.13
C GLU A 59 30.58 -10.61 -18.86
N ARG A 60 29.81 -11.07 -19.85
CA ARG A 60 28.77 -10.27 -20.53
C ARG A 60 27.64 -9.78 -19.62
N ARG A 61 27.25 -10.54 -18.58
CA ARG A 61 26.21 -10.10 -17.62
C ARG A 61 26.73 -9.08 -16.59
N ARG A 62 28.04 -9.04 -16.34
CA ARG A 62 28.66 -8.07 -15.44
C ARG A 62 28.86 -6.71 -16.13
N ILE A 63 29.28 -6.73 -17.40
CA ILE A 63 29.47 -5.53 -18.24
C ILE A 63 28.15 -4.79 -18.54
N ILE A 64 27.01 -5.49 -18.60
CA ILE A 64 25.69 -4.85 -18.85
C ILE A 64 25.18 -4.10 -17.61
N ARG A 65 25.54 -4.50 -16.39
CA ARG A 65 25.13 -3.81 -15.15
C ARG A 65 25.98 -2.58 -14.82
N GLU A 66 27.28 -2.60 -15.13
CA GLU A 66 28.14 -1.41 -14.92
C GLU A 66 27.90 -0.34 -16.00
N ASN A 67 27.59 -0.72 -17.24
CA ASN A 67 27.30 0.25 -18.31
C ASN A 67 25.93 0.94 -18.19
N PHE A 68 24.93 0.35 -17.51
CA PHE A 68 23.61 0.97 -17.37
C PHE A 68 23.62 2.15 -16.38
N VAL A 69 24.36 2.03 -15.28
CA VAL A 69 24.46 3.09 -14.26
C VAL A 69 25.40 4.23 -14.69
N ILE A 70 26.48 3.92 -15.43
CA ILE A 70 27.41 4.93 -15.95
C ILE A 70 26.76 5.74 -17.09
N ARG A 71 25.93 5.11 -17.93
CA ARG A 71 25.25 5.78 -19.04
C ARG A 71 24.13 6.72 -18.56
N TYR A 72 23.40 6.35 -17.49
CA TYR A 72 22.36 7.21 -16.89
C TYR A 72 22.95 8.44 -16.17
N ARG A 73 24.11 8.30 -15.51
CA ARG A 73 24.81 9.44 -14.86
C ARG A 73 25.43 10.41 -15.86
N ARG A 74 25.95 9.95 -17.00
CA ARG A 74 26.46 10.83 -18.06
C ARG A 74 25.34 11.61 -18.74
N THR A 75 24.21 10.97 -19.05
CA THR A 75 23.05 11.65 -19.66
C THR A 75 22.40 12.66 -18.73
N PHE A 76 22.35 12.41 -17.41
CA PHE A 76 21.77 13.37 -16.46
C PHE A 76 22.68 14.59 -16.25
N ALA A 77 24.00 14.41 -16.17
CA ALA A 77 24.95 15.52 -16.01
C ALA A 77 25.16 16.33 -17.31
N GLU A 78 24.97 15.71 -18.48
CA GLU A 78 24.88 16.42 -19.77
C GLU A 78 23.53 17.11 -19.96
N GLN A 79 22.42 16.48 -19.54
CA GLN A 79 21.10 17.14 -19.52
C GLN A 79 21.07 18.32 -18.55
N GLN A 80 21.64 18.19 -17.34
CA GLN A 80 21.74 19.29 -16.38
C GLN A 80 22.64 20.42 -16.89
N ARG A 81 23.78 20.12 -17.51
CA ARG A 81 24.62 21.18 -18.12
C ARG A 81 23.95 21.88 -19.30
N ASN A 82 23.19 21.16 -20.12
CA ASN A 82 22.39 21.75 -21.20
C ASN A 82 21.18 22.55 -20.66
N PHE A 83 20.64 22.15 -19.51
CA PHE A 83 19.60 22.88 -18.80
C PHE A 83 20.16 24.17 -18.20
N GLU A 84 21.31 24.11 -17.54
CA GLU A 84 22.01 25.25 -16.93
C GLU A 84 22.51 26.27 -17.99
N THR A 85 22.97 25.81 -19.16
CA THR A 85 23.35 26.71 -20.27
C THR A 85 22.15 27.30 -21.00
N SER A 86 20.98 26.63 -21.01
CA SER A 86 19.74 27.20 -21.59
C SER A 86 19.01 28.14 -20.64
N PHE A 87 19.17 27.99 -19.32
CA PHE A 87 18.53 28.84 -18.32
C PHE A 87 19.22 30.20 -18.13
N HIS A 88 20.30 30.46 -18.88
CA HIS A 88 20.96 31.75 -18.93
C HIS A 88 20.34 32.71 -19.98
N MET A 89 19.12 32.41 -20.46
CA MET A 89 18.25 33.43 -21.05
C MET A 89 17.45 34.07 -19.92
N SER A 90 17.54 35.39 -19.77
CA SER A 90 16.85 36.14 -18.72
C SER A 90 15.34 35.85 -18.74
N GLN A 91 14.87 35.04 -17.79
CA GLN A 91 13.44 34.75 -17.64
C GLN A 91 12.74 35.94 -16.99
N ARG A 92 12.57 37.01 -17.75
CA ARG A 92 11.55 38.02 -17.44
C ARG A 92 10.21 37.42 -17.83
N ALA A 93 9.30 37.25 -16.87
CA ALA A 93 7.93 36.87 -17.18
C ALA A 93 7.33 37.92 -18.14
N PRO A 94 6.75 37.52 -19.27
CA PRO A 94 6.17 38.45 -20.24
C PRO A 94 5.09 39.28 -19.55
N ARG A 95 5.16 40.60 -19.71
CA ARG A 95 4.24 41.56 -19.08
C ARG A 95 3.07 41.97 -19.98
N ASP A 96 3.18 41.66 -21.26
CA ASP A 96 2.18 41.94 -22.29
C ASP A 96 1.97 40.71 -23.20
N LEU A 97 0.77 40.59 -23.78
CA LEU A 97 0.38 39.52 -24.70
C LEU A 97 1.30 39.43 -25.92
N ASN A 98 1.85 40.57 -26.38
CA ASN A 98 2.76 40.64 -27.51
C ASN A 98 4.17 40.07 -27.20
N GLU A 99 4.51 39.90 -25.92
CA GLU A 99 5.77 39.29 -25.47
C GLU A 99 5.65 37.76 -25.35
N LEU A 100 4.44 37.21 -25.53
CA LEU A 100 4.25 35.76 -25.54
C LEU A 100 4.90 35.17 -26.79
N PRO A 101 5.58 34.01 -26.69
CA PRO A 101 6.14 33.35 -27.85
C PRO A 101 5.01 32.99 -28.83
N LEU A 102 4.96 33.70 -29.96
CA LEU A 102 4.02 33.47 -31.05
C LEU A 102 4.34 32.21 -31.85
N SER A 103 5.53 31.63 -31.65
CA SER A 103 5.90 30.35 -32.23
C SER A 103 5.12 29.24 -31.55
N GLN A 104 4.51 28.37 -32.37
CA GLN A 104 3.78 27.24 -31.80
C GLN A 104 4.76 26.36 -31.00
N PRO A 105 4.45 26.09 -29.72
CA PRO A 105 5.27 25.22 -28.90
C PRO A 105 5.33 23.82 -29.52
N ARG A 106 6.52 23.21 -29.45
CA ARG A 106 6.82 21.92 -30.11
C ARG A 106 5.89 20.77 -29.70
N TYR A 107 5.42 20.77 -28.44
CA TYR A 107 4.65 19.65 -27.86
C TYR A 107 3.28 20.06 -27.30
N LEU A 108 3.08 21.33 -26.93
CA LEU A 108 1.83 21.78 -26.32
C LEU A 108 0.74 21.89 -27.41
N GLY A 109 -0.41 21.26 -27.16
CA GLY A 109 -1.54 21.22 -28.10
C GLY A 109 -1.31 20.33 -29.33
N LYS A 110 -0.28 19.47 -29.31
CA LYS A 110 0.02 18.50 -30.37
C LYS A 110 -0.42 17.11 -29.95
N ASP A 111 -0.94 16.34 -30.91
CA ASP A 111 -1.14 14.89 -30.73
C ASP A 111 0.24 14.23 -30.68
N THR A 112 0.54 13.56 -29.57
CA THR A 112 1.85 12.97 -29.29
C THR A 112 1.64 11.63 -28.60
N THR A 113 2.47 10.64 -28.97
CA THR A 113 2.43 9.32 -28.34
C THR A 113 2.87 9.42 -26.88
N ARG A 114 2.14 8.79 -25.96
CA ARG A 114 2.51 8.76 -24.55
C ARG A 114 3.75 7.89 -24.34
N ILE A 115 4.55 8.24 -23.35
CA ILE A 115 5.79 7.52 -23.03
C ILE A 115 5.48 6.12 -22.48
N GLU A 116 4.37 5.98 -21.77
CA GLU A 116 3.96 4.74 -21.08
C GLU A 116 3.31 3.71 -22.03
N ASP A 117 2.90 4.10 -23.24
CA ASP A 117 2.12 3.23 -24.13
C ASP A 117 2.89 1.95 -24.49
N ALA A 118 4.19 2.07 -24.76
CA ALA A 118 4.99 0.91 -25.16
C ALA A 118 5.04 -0.18 -24.07
N THR A 119 5.10 0.18 -22.78
CA THR A 119 5.15 -0.80 -21.69
C THR A 119 3.76 -1.33 -21.34
N LEU A 120 2.73 -0.49 -21.38
CA LEU A 120 1.34 -0.88 -21.12
C LEU A 120 0.82 -1.84 -22.21
N LEU A 121 1.00 -1.49 -23.49
CA LEU A 121 0.52 -2.29 -24.62
C LEU A 121 1.23 -3.63 -24.76
N THR A 122 2.46 -3.75 -24.24
CA THR A 122 3.24 -5.00 -24.29
C THR A 122 3.10 -5.85 -23.03
N GLY A 123 2.30 -5.41 -22.05
CA GLY A 123 2.16 -6.10 -20.75
C GLY A 123 3.45 -6.14 -19.93
N ARG A 124 4.37 -5.20 -20.18
CA ARG A 124 5.66 -5.08 -19.47
C ARG A 124 5.63 -4.04 -18.35
N ALA A 125 4.53 -3.31 -18.22
CA ALA A 125 4.32 -2.43 -17.08
C ALA A 125 4.12 -3.28 -15.82
N GLU A 126 4.86 -2.93 -14.76
CA GLU A 126 4.71 -3.55 -13.44
C GLU A 126 3.60 -2.80 -12.68
N PHE A 127 2.61 -3.55 -12.23
CA PHE A 127 1.58 -3.10 -11.29
C PHE A 127 1.87 -3.69 -9.91
N GLY A 128 1.28 -3.14 -8.85
CA GLY A 128 1.64 -3.55 -7.48
C GLY A 128 1.49 -5.05 -7.24
N ASP A 129 0.48 -5.68 -7.82
CA ASP A 129 0.22 -7.13 -7.70
C ASP A 129 1.26 -8.02 -8.43
N ASN A 130 2.05 -7.44 -9.34
CA ASN A 130 3.08 -8.15 -10.09
C ASN A 130 4.45 -8.11 -9.40
N VAL A 131 4.61 -7.25 -8.38
CA VAL A 131 5.88 -7.07 -7.69
C VAL A 131 6.07 -8.15 -6.63
N ALA A 132 7.23 -8.81 -6.64
CA ALA A 132 7.58 -9.82 -5.65
C ALA A 132 8.99 -9.62 -5.08
N PHE A 133 9.11 -9.73 -3.76
CA PHE A 133 10.37 -9.63 -3.03
C PHE A 133 10.72 -10.94 -2.32
N PRO A 134 12.01 -11.30 -2.18
CA PRO A 134 12.42 -12.43 -1.36
C PRO A 134 11.96 -12.26 0.10
N GLY A 135 11.19 -13.22 0.61
CA GLY A 135 10.66 -13.18 1.97
C GLY A 135 9.46 -12.25 2.17
N MET A 136 8.82 -11.80 1.08
CA MET A 136 7.59 -11.00 1.14
C MET A 136 6.49 -11.73 1.92
N LEU A 137 5.85 -11.02 2.85
CA LEU A 137 4.64 -11.45 3.51
C LEU A 137 3.44 -10.79 2.83
N PHE A 138 2.29 -11.45 2.93
CA PHE A 138 1.03 -10.99 2.38
C PHE A 138 0.13 -10.56 3.54
N ALA A 139 -0.43 -9.37 3.39
CA ALA A 139 -1.35 -8.81 4.37
C ALA A 139 -2.80 -9.08 3.97
N ALA A 140 -3.61 -9.57 4.91
CA ALA A 140 -5.06 -9.68 4.77
C ALA A 140 -5.74 -8.92 5.93
N ILE A 141 -6.85 -8.26 5.65
CA ILE A 141 -7.55 -7.41 6.63
C ILE A 141 -8.91 -8.04 6.93
N LEU A 142 -9.15 -8.39 8.20
CA LEU A 142 -10.47 -8.75 8.69
C LEU A 142 -11.34 -7.51 8.73
N ARG A 143 -12.50 -7.58 8.11
CA ARG A 143 -13.43 -6.45 7.99
C ARG A 143 -14.74 -6.75 8.71
N SER A 144 -15.32 -5.72 9.31
CA SER A 144 -16.62 -5.79 9.98
C SER A 144 -17.73 -6.17 8.99
N PRO A 145 -18.57 -7.17 9.32
CA PRO A 145 -19.81 -7.42 8.59
C PRO A 145 -20.94 -6.47 9.01
N HIS A 146 -20.77 -5.70 10.09
CA HIS A 146 -21.80 -4.84 10.67
C HIS A 146 -21.59 -3.36 10.34
N ALA A 147 -22.70 -2.66 10.09
CA ALA A 147 -22.70 -1.23 9.82
C ALA A 147 -22.41 -0.37 11.07
N HIS A 148 -22.80 -0.84 12.25
CA HIS A 148 -22.50 -0.20 13.53
C HIS A 148 -22.55 -1.25 14.63
N ALA A 149 -21.45 -1.45 15.36
CA ALA A 149 -21.41 -2.41 16.47
C ALA A 149 -20.27 -2.08 17.44
N ARG A 150 -20.43 -2.38 18.74
CA ARG A 150 -19.31 -2.40 19.69
C ARG A 150 -18.57 -3.72 19.57
N ILE A 151 -17.24 -3.66 19.62
CA ILE A 151 -16.39 -4.85 19.69
C ILE A 151 -16.31 -5.25 21.16
N LYS A 152 -16.86 -6.42 21.51
CA LYS A 152 -16.80 -6.95 22.87
C LYS A 152 -15.51 -7.71 23.13
N LYS A 153 -15.11 -8.52 22.16
CA LYS A 153 -13.93 -9.38 22.25
C LYS A 153 -13.41 -9.73 20.86
N ILE A 154 -12.10 -9.86 20.74
CA ILE A 154 -11.42 -10.43 19.56
C ILE A 154 -10.57 -11.61 20.07
N ASP A 155 -10.80 -12.81 19.56
CA ASP A 155 -9.97 -13.98 19.81
C ASP A 155 -9.18 -14.34 18.55
N ILE A 156 -7.86 -14.20 18.66
CA ILE A 156 -6.90 -14.46 17.57
C ILE A 156 -6.11 -15.75 17.78
N SER A 157 -6.41 -16.52 18.82
CA SER A 157 -5.55 -17.64 19.27
C SER A 157 -5.38 -18.72 18.21
N LYS A 158 -6.46 -19.11 17.52
CA LYS A 158 -6.43 -20.09 16.42
C LYS A 158 -5.63 -19.58 15.22
N ALA A 159 -5.87 -18.33 14.84
CA ALA A 159 -5.18 -17.69 13.72
C ALA A 159 -3.68 -17.54 13.99
N GLN A 160 -3.28 -17.17 15.21
CA GLN A 160 -1.87 -17.08 15.61
C GLN A 160 -1.15 -18.44 15.58
N ALA A 161 -1.87 -19.53 15.84
CA ALA A 161 -1.31 -20.88 15.81
C ALA A 161 -1.16 -21.45 14.38
N LEU A 162 -1.75 -20.79 13.37
CA LEU A 162 -1.71 -21.26 11.99
C LEU A 162 -0.30 -21.16 11.40
N VAL A 163 0.18 -22.27 10.82
CA VAL A 163 1.50 -22.32 10.18
C VAL A 163 1.57 -21.35 9.01
N GLY A 164 2.57 -20.46 9.04
CA GLY A 164 2.79 -19.45 7.99
C GLY A 164 2.26 -18.07 8.36
N VAL A 165 1.49 -17.93 9.43
CA VAL A 165 1.18 -16.62 10.01
C VAL A 165 2.42 -16.09 10.75
N ALA A 166 2.83 -14.87 10.39
CA ALA A 166 3.99 -14.20 10.99
C ALA A 166 3.57 -13.20 12.07
N ALA A 167 2.47 -12.48 11.86
CA ALA A 167 1.94 -11.52 12.81
C ALA A 167 0.44 -11.30 12.60
N ILE A 168 -0.26 -10.94 13.68
CA ILE A 168 -1.63 -10.44 13.66
C ILE A 168 -1.64 -9.15 14.48
N VAL A 169 -2.28 -8.12 13.96
CA VAL A 169 -2.43 -6.82 14.63
C VAL A 169 -3.91 -6.52 14.80
N THR A 170 -4.30 -6.15 16.02
CA THR A 170 -5.67 -5.75 16.39
C THR A 170 -5.78 -4.23 16.57
N GLY A 171 -7.00 -3.72 16.77
CA GLY A 171 -7.24 -2.31 17.08
C GLY A 171 -6.47 -1.78 18.30
N GLU A 172 -6.35 -2.57 19.37
CA GLU A 172 -5.61 -2.18 20.58
C GLU A 172 -4.11 -2.00 20.30
N GLU A 173 -3.53 -2.92 19.54
CA GLU A 173 -2.15 -2.83 19.10
C GLU A 173 -1.97 -1.65 18.14
N ALA A 174 -2.84 -1.49 17.15
CA ALA A 174 -2.79 -0.34 16.24
C ALA A 174 -2.79 0.99 17.01
N LYS A 175 -3.62 1.13 18.05
CA LYS A 175 -3.65 2.31 18.93
C LYS A 175 -2.37 2.50 19.74
N ALA A 176 -1.67 1.42 20.10
CA ALA A 176 -0.40 1.50 20.81
C ALA A 176 0.77 1.94 19.90
N TRP A 177 0.69 1.66 18.60
CA TRP A 177 1.78 1.87 17.64
C TRP A 177 1.54 3.02 16.64
N SER A 178 0.32 3.54 16.54
CA SER A 178 -0.04 4.58 15.58
C SER A 178 -0.90 5.67 16.21
N GLU A 179 -0.78 6.87 15.66
CA GLU A 179 -1.71 7.96 15.91
C GLU A 179 -3.01 7.74 15.10
N PRO A 180 -4.14 8.37 15.50
CA PRO A 180 -5.33 8.41 14.68
C PRO A 180 -5.02 8.91 13.28
N VAL A 181 -5.72 8.34 12.29
CA VAL A 181 -5.59 8.77 10.89
C VAL A 181 -5.92 10.26 10.82
N PRO A 182 -5.12 11.08 10.12
CA PRO A 182 -5.43 12.49 9.96
C PRO A 182 -6.81 12.69 9.31
N GLY A 183 -7.76 13.22 10.07
CA GLY A 183 -9.09 13.59 9.59
C GLY A 183 -9.19 15.08 9.26
N PHE A 184 -10.11 15.43 8.36
CA PHE A 184 -10.52 16.82 8.15
C PHE A 184 -12.04 16.95 8.37
N PRO A 185 -12.50 17.68 9.40
CA PRO A 185 -11.72 18.38 10.44
C PRO A 185 -10.93 17.44 11.36
N ALA A 186 -9.93 17.97 12.06
CA ALA A 186 -9.14 17.18 13.01
C ALA A 186 -10.03 16.57 14.11
N GLY A 187 -9.74 15.33 14.52
CA GLY A 187 -10.51 14.60 15.53
C GLY A 187 -11.75 13.84 15.03
N TRP A 188 -12.03 13.87 13.73
CA TRP A 188 -13.13 13.14 13.08
C TRP A 188 -12.71 11.81 12.43
N ALA A 189 -11.62 11.22 12.91
CA ALA A 189 -11.06 9.98 12.40
C ALA A 189 -10.56 9.09 13.53
N GLY A 190 -10.60 7.78 13.30
CA GLY A 190 -10.11 6.76 14.22
C GLY A 190 -8.71 6.29 13.88
N HIS A 191 -8.31 5.17 14.49
CA HIS A 191 -7.08 4.48 14.11
C HIS A 191 -7.28 3.69 12.81
N CYS A 192 -6.19 3.16 12.24
CA CYS A 192 -6.22 2.36 11.02
C CYS A 192 -6.99 1.03 11.17
N LEU A 193 -7.13 0.53 12.40
CA LEU A 193 -7.98 -0.57 12.78
C LEU A 193 -8.99 -0.09 13.84
N ALA A 194 -10.20 -0.62 13.80
CA ALA A 194 -11.30 -0.27 14.67
C ALA A 194 -10.93 -0.51 16.14
N VAL A 195 -11.12 0.54 16.96
CA VAL A 195 -10.98 0.50 18.42
C VAL A 195 -12.36 0.72 19.01
N ASP A 196 -12.71 -0.12 19.99
CA ASP A 196 -13.98 -0.13 20.76
C ASP A 196 -15.25 -0.45 19.94
N LYS A 197 -15.33 0.04 18.70
CA LYS A 197 -16.49 -0.11 17.82
C LYS A 197 -16.14 0.01 16.35
N VAL A 198 -16.99 -0.60 15.53
CA VAL A 198 -17.00 -0.52 14.07
C VAL A 198 -18.11 0.43 13.63
N ARG A 199 -17.87 1.22 12.58
CA ARG A 199 -18.71 2.36 12.16
C ARG A 199 -19.31 2.24 10.76
N PHE A 200 -18.91 1.21 10.00
CA PHE A 200 -19.46 0.90 8.69
C PHE A 200 -19.18 -0.57 8.32
N VAL A 201 -19.94 -1.10 7.36
CA VAL A 201 -19.66 -2.42 6.78
C VAL A 201 -18.35 -2.33 6.02
N GLY A 202 -17.37 -3.16 6.38
CA GLY A 202 -16.03 -3.11 5.81
C GLY A 202 -14.98 -2.45 6.71
N ASP A 203 -15.37 -1.93 7.88
CA ASP A 203 -14.45 -1.29 8.84
C ASP A 203 -13.36 -2.29 9.27
N PRO A 204 -12.05 -1.98 9.10
CA PRO A 204 -10.96 -2.88 9.44
C PRO A 204 -10.92 -3.20 10.94
N VAL A 205 -10.81 -4.47 11.31
CA VAL A 205 -10.84 -4.92 12.72
C VAL A 205 -9.51 -5.52 13.15
N ALA A 206 -8.92 -6.34 12.28
CA ALA A 206 -7.61 -6.95 12.47
C ALA A 206 -6.89 -7.05 11.13
N ALA A 207 -5.56 -7.15 11.17
CA ALA A 207 -4.72 -7.40 10.00
C ALA A 207 -3.80 -8.59 10.28
N VAL A 208 -3.68 -9.50 9.33
CA VAL A 208 -2.80 -10.67 9.36
C VAL A 208 -1.69 -10.50 8.34
N ALA A 209 -0.46 -10.79 8.72
CA ALA A 209 0.67 -10.94 7.80
C ALA A 209 1.11 -12.41 7.76
N ALA A 210 1.13 -13.02 6.58
CA ALA A 210 1.49 -14.43 6.40
C ALA A 210 2.41 -14.69 5.20
N THR A 211 2.99 -15.87 5.11
CA THR A 211 3.96 -16.26 4.06
C THR A 211 3.35 -16.42 2.68
N SER A 212 2.02 -16.47 2.57
CA SER A 212 1.29 -16.47 1.30
C SER A 212 -0.06 -15.78 1.47
N ARG A 213 -0.62 -15.29 0.36
CA ARG A 213 -1.97 -14.72 0.32
C ARG A 213 -3.03 -15.67 0.87
N TYR A 214 -2.98 -16.94 0.46
CA TYR A 214 -3.94 -17.97 0.89
C TYR A 214 -3.92 -18.17 2.41
N VAL A 215 -2.73 -18.31 3.00
CA VAL A 215 -2.62 -18.45 4.48
C VAL A 215 -3.10 -17.20 5.20
N ALA A 216 -2.88 -16.01 4.64
CA ALA A 216 -3.37 -14.77 5.24
C ALA A 216 -4.91 -14.72 5.24
N GLU A 217 -5.55 -15.14 4.15
CA GLU A 217 -7.00 -15.21 4.02
C GLU A 217 -7.59 -16.30 4.94
N ASP A 218 -7.04 -17.52 4.93
CA ASP A 218 -7.46 -18.63 5.81
C ASP A 218 -7.35 -18.25 7.30
N ALA A 219 -6.32 -17.46 7.66
CA ALA A 219 -6.15 -16.99 9.03
C ALA A 219 -7.27 -16.03 9.47
N LEU A 220 -7.88 -15.26 8.55
CA LEU A 220 -8.98 -14.36 8.90
C LEU A 220 -10.20 -15.14 9.37
N ASP A 221 -10.49 -16.29 8.76
CA ASP A 221 -11.61 -17.17 9.11
C ASP A 221 -11.44 -17.82 10.50
N LEU A 222 -10.23 -17.80 11.04
CA LEU A 222 -9.90 -18.31 12.37
C LEU A 222 -9.97 -17.24 13.47
N ILE A 223 -10.23 -15.98 13.12
CA ILE A 223 -10.39 -14.88 14.08
C ILE A 223 -11.86 -14.78 14.47
N ASP A 224 -12.15 -15.04 15.74
CA ASP A 224 -13.50 -14.94 16.29
C ASP A 224 -13.71 -13.54 16.89
N VAL A 225 -14.67 -12.77 16.38
CA VAL A 225 -15.01 -11.43 16.89
C VAL A 225 -16.43 -11.41 17.44
N GLU A 226 -16.56 -11.02 18.70
CA GLU A 226 -17.84 -10.83 19.37
C GLU A 226 -18.29 -9.37 19.25
N TYR A 227 -19.49 -9.17 18.70
CA TYR A 227 -20.08 -7.85 18.48
C TYR A 227 -21.36 -7.66 19.28
N GLU A 228 -21.56 -6.45 19.79
CA GLU A 228 -22.87 -5.94 20.15
C GLU A 228 -23.35 -5.00 19.04
N VAL A 229 -24.31 -5.45 18.24
CA VAL A 229 -24.83 -4.68 17.11
C VAL A 229 -25.60 -3.46 17.62
N LEU A 230 -25.30 -2.30 17.05
CA LEU A 230 -25.95 -1.02 17.37
C LEU A 230 -26.83 -0.56 16.21
N PRO A 231 -27.83 0.30 16.48
CA PRO A 231 -28.60 0.95 15.42
C PRO A 231 -27.68 1.71 14.47
N ALA A 232 -27.82 1.46 13.16
CA ALA A 232 -27.08 2.14 12.12
C ALA A 232 -27.97 3.18 11.41
N VAL A 233 -27.39 4.31 11.03
CA VAL A 233 -28.07 5.35 10.26
C VAL A 233 -27.32 5.58 8.95
N VAL A 234 -28.02 5.42 7.82
CA VAL A 234 -27.43 5.54 6.47
C VAL A 234 -27.92 6.78 5.71
N ASP A 235 -28.92 7.46 6.27
CA ASP A 235 -29.47 8.70 5.73
C ASP A 235 -28.85 9.90 6.49
N PRO A 236 -28.21 10.84 5.78
CA PRO A 236 -27.51 11.95 6.43
C PRO A 236 -28.46 12.93 7.12
N LEU A 237 -29.70 13.10 6.64
CA LEU A 237 -30.68 13.99 7.27
C LEU A 237 -31.23 13.34 8.54
N LYS A 238 -31.55 12.04 8.49
CA LYS A 238 -31.95 11.30 9.70
C LYS A 238 -30.84 11.31 10.74
N ALA A 239 -29.57 11.20 10.34
CA ALA A 239 -28.44 11.22 11.25
C ALA A 239 -28.32 12.52 12.08
N LEU A 240 -28.97 13.61 11.63
CA LEU A 240 -29.02 14.90 12.34
C LEU A 240 -30.22 15.02 13.31
N GLU A 241 -31.16 14.08 13.28
CA GLU A 241 -32.29 14.07 14.21
C GLU A 241 -31.79 13.87 15.65
N PRO A 242 -32.45 14.48 16.67
CA PRO A 242 -31.98 14.42 18.06
C PRO A 242 -31.82 13.00 18.64
N ASP A 243 -32.65 12.06 18.18
CA ASP A 243 -32.67 10.67 18.66
C ASP A 243 -31.76 9.74 17.84
N SER A 244 -31.05 10.27 16.84
CA SER A 244 -30.16 9.46 16.01
C SER A 244 -28.91 8.99 16.76
N PRO A 245 -28.42 7.77 16.48
CA PRO A 245 -27.21 7.25 17.12
C PRO A 245 -26.00 8.13 16.75
N ILE A 246 -25.27 8.59 17.77
CA ILE A 246 -24.04 9.37 17.58
C ILE A 246 -22.88 8.42 17.27
N ILE A 247 -22.25 8.63 16.11
CA ILE A 247 -21.16 7.77 15.61
C ILE A 247 -19.82 8.08 16.29
N TRP A 248 -19.61 9.32 16.73
CA TRP A 248 -18.43 9.73 17.48
C TRP A 248 -18.89 10.39 18.78
N GLU A 249 -19.03 9.60 19.85
CA GLU A 249 -19.62 10.06 21.11
C GLU A 249 -18.90 11.29 21.68
N HIS A 250 -17.58 11.37 21.51
CA HIS A 250 -16.76 12.50 21.95
C HIS A 250 -17.04 13.80 21.19
N GLN A 251 -17.70 13.74 20.02
CA GLN A 251 -18.11 14.93 19.25
C GLN A 251 -19.51 15.42 19.62
N GLY A 252 -20.35 14.55 20.21
CA GLY A 252 -21.73 14.89 20.59
C GLY A 252 -22.69 15.18 19.41
N THR A 253 -22.23 15.07 18.16
CA THR A 253 -23.03 15.33 16.95
C THR A 253 -22.55 14.49 15.78
N ASN A 254 -23.44 14.22 14.83
CA ASN A 254 -23.11 13.64 13.53
C ASN A 254 -22.81 14.72 12.46
N LEU A 255 -22.96 16.01 12.77
CA LEU A 255 -22.62 17.12 11.88
C LEU A 255 -21.12 17.39 11.89
N ILE A 256 -20.40 16.77 10.95
CA ILE A 256 -18.94 16.89 10.83
C ILE A 256 -18.53 18.33 10.51
N TYR A 257 -19.28 18.99 9.64
CA TYR A 257 -18.92 20.29 9.10
C TYR A 257 -20.12 21.03 8.54
N HIS A 258 -20.20 22.34 8.81
CA HIS A 258 -21.23 23.22 8.30
C HIS A 258 -20.61 24.55 7.85
N ARG A 259 -20.99 25.02 6.67
CA ARG A 259 -20.63 26.34 6.17
C ARG A 259 -21.81 27.01 5.50
N VAL A 260 -21.91 28.31 5.75
CA VAL A 260 -22.87 29.21 5.12
C VAL A 260 -22.09 30.10 4.16
N PHE A 261 -22.56 30.19 2.92
CA PHE A 261 -22.02 31.10 1.92
C PHE A 261 -23.08 32.13 1.58
N THR A 262 -22.79 33.41 1.86
CA THR A 262 -23.69 34.53 1.60
C THR A 262 -22.98 35.52 0.70
N PHE A 263 -23.61 35.86 -0.43
CA PHE A 263 -23.07 36.81 -1.39
C PHE A 263 -24.13 37.86 -1.72
N GLY A 264 -23.99 39.06 -1.15
CA GLY A 264 -24.96 40.15 -1.29
C GLY A 264 -26.21 40.01 -0.39
N PRO A 265 -27.22 40.90 -0.56
CA PRO A 265 -28.44 40.90 0.24
C PRO A 265 -29.45 39.86 -0.26
N VAL A 266 -29.21 38.58 0.08
CA VAL A 266 -30.02 37.44 -0.39
C VAL A 266 -31.50 37.59 -0.05
N ASP A 267 -31.85 37.96 1.19
CA ASP A 267 -33.25 38.07 1.62
C ASP A 267 -34.03 39.14 0.84
N GLU A 268 -33.42 40.29 0.58
CA GLU A 268 -34.02 41.34 -0.25
C GLU A 268 -34.21 40.88 -1.70
N ALA A 269 -33.24 40.14 -2.23
CA ALA A 269 -33.31 39.59 -3.58
C ALA A 269 -34.46 38.60 -3.73
N PHE A 270 -34.71 37.74 -2.74
CA PHE A 270 -35.87 36.85 -2.71
C PHE A 270 -37.19 37.61 -2.52
N ALA A 271 -37.22 38.62 -1.64
CA ALA A 271 -38.44 39.39 -1.35
C ALA A 271 -38.95 40.18 -2.57
N ARG A 272 -38.05 40.62 -3.45
CA ARG A 272 -38.39 41.38 -4.66
C ARG A 272 -38.52 40.54 -5.93
N ALA A 273 -38.33 39.22 -5.86
CA ALA A 273 -38.35 38.35 -7.02
C ALA A 273 -39.78 38.13 -7.52
N ASP A 274 -39.99 38.23 -8.84
CA ASP A 274 -41.30 37.95 -9.45
C ASP A 274 -41.69 36.47 -9.34
N VAL A 275 -40.69 35.57 -9.35
CA VAL A 275 -40.86 34.12 -9.25
C VAL A 275 -39.74 33.53 -8.40
N VAL A 276 -40.13 32.65 -7.47
CA VAL A 276 -39.20 31.85 -6.65
C VAL A 276 -39.47 30.37 -6.91
N VAL A 277 -38.42 29.62 -7.25
CA VAL A 277 -38.48 28.17 -7.45
C VAL A 277 -37.63 27.49 -6.39
N LYS A 278 -38.14 26.40 -5.83
CA LYS A 278 -37.44 25.52 -4.89
C LYS A 278 -37.57 24.07 -5.38
N ASP A 279 -36.49 23.33 -5.30
CA ASP A 279 -36.46 21.90 -5.58
C ASP A 279 -35.39 21.20 -4.73
N ASP A 280 -35.54 19.89 -4.53
CA ASP A 280 -34.66 19.04 -3.73
C ASP A 280 -33.94 18.02 -4.63
N PHE A 281 -32.62 18.15 -4.75
CA PHE A 281 -31.80 17.29 -5.61
C PHE A 281 -31.02 16.25 -4.81
N ARG A 282 -30.98 15.00 -5.31
CA ARG A 282 -30.19 13.92 -4.72
C ARG A 282 -29.18 13.37 -5.73
N TRP A 283 -27.90 13.46 -5.37
CA TRP A 283 -26.83 12.75 -6.08
C TRP A 283 -26.53 11.42 -5.39
N LEU A 284 -26.44 10.35 -6.18
CA LEU A 284 -26.09 9.03 -5.68
C LEU A 284 -24.58 8.94 -5.40
N ARG A 285 -24.21 7.96 -4.57
CA ARG A 285 -22.80 7.65 -4.33
C ARG A 285 -22.17 7.12 -5.62
N ALA A 286 -21.13 7.78 -6.10
CA ALA A 286 -20.30 7.34 -7.20
C ALA A 286 -18.93 6.89 -6.69
N SER A 287 -18.33 5.91 -7.36
CA SER A 287 -16.98 5.40 -7.09
C SER A 287 -16.15 5.45 -8.37
N GLY A 288 -14.84 5.64 -8.23
CA GLY A 288 -13.93 5.72 -9.38
C GLY A 288 -13.77 4.41 -10.16
N ASN A 289 -14.07 3.27 -9.52
CA ASN A 289 -14.01 1.92 -10.12
C ASN A 289 -12.76 1.66 -10.98
N PRO A 290 -11.54 1.86 -10.44
CA PRO A 290 -10.33 1.54 -11.17
C PRO A 290 -10.27 0.04 -11.49
N ILE A 291 -9.67 -0.30 -12.63
CA ILE A 291 -9.42 -1.71 -13.01
C ILE A 291 -8.37 -2.34 -12.09
N GLU A 292 -7.37 -1.56 -11.68
CA GLU A 292 -6.38 -1.98 -10.68
C GLU A 292 -6.97 -1.82 -9.27
N THR A 293 -6.87 -2.88 -8.45
CA THR A 293 -7.26 -2.84 -7.04
C THR A 293 -6.23 -2.09 -6.20
N CYS A 294 -6.69 -1.44 -5.13
CA CYS A 294 -5.80 -0.76 -4.18
C CYS A 294 -4.75 -1.74 -3.64
N ASN A 295 -3.47 -1.40 -3.83
CA ASN A 295 -2.34 -2.17 -3.35
C ASN A 295 -1.34 -1.26 -2.63
N CYS A 296 -0.56 -1.85 -1.73
CA CYS A 296 0.51 -1.19 -1.00
C CYS A 296 1.58 -2.23 -0.66
N ILE A 297 2.84 -1.88 -0.87
CA ILE A 297 3.99 -2.67 -0.45
C ILE A 297 4.86 -1.77 0.42
N VAL A 298 5.20 -2.27 1.62
CA VAL A 298 5.95 -1.54 2.66
C VAL A 298 7.28 -2.23 2.92
#